data_AF-A0A925PLF0-F1
#
_entry.id   AF-A0A925PLF0-F1
#
_cell.length_a   1.000
_cell.length_b   1.000
_cell.length_c   1.000
_cell.angle_alpha   90.00
_cell.angle_beta   90.00
_cell.angle_gamma   90.00
#
_symmetry.space_group_name_H-M   'P 1'
#
loop_
_entity.id
_entity.type
_entity.pdbx_description
1 polymer ?
#
loop_
_entity_poly.entity_id
_entity_poly.type
_entity_poly.pdbx_seq_one_letter_code
_entity_poly.pdbx_strand_id
1 'polypeptide(L)'
;LKRTGISTPPFGQENTTNQWKGDIYRHDDHPGGIPFFPNYALEDLRSIFIYLAFFLAVVFFDPYIFFPKDAFLPANPLATPAHIKPEWYFLANYQTLKIFPNELIGLSVQGVAMTFLAMLPFIDRGRERHPLKRPLFMVCAIGGILLWIGLSVWGHYS
;
A
#
# COMPACT_ATOMS: atom_id res chain seq x y z
N LEU A 1 -40.74 -27.20 6.12
CA LEU A 1 -39.96 -26.39 7.08
C LEU A 1 -38.47 -26.51 6.74
N LYS A 2 -37.86 -25.52 6.07
CA LYS A 2 -36.39 -25.42 5.92
C LYS A 2 -36.02 -23.97 5.59
N ARG A 3 -35.65 -23.22 6.63
CA ARG A 3 -35.22 -21.81 6.60
C ARG A 3 -33.68 -21.77 6.46
N THR A 4 -32.97 -20.75 5.95
CA THR A 4 -33.22 -19.55 5.12
C THR A 4 -31.86 -18.85 5.04
N GLY A 5 -31.30 -18.63 3.85
CA GLY A 5 -30.36 -17.53 3.64
C GLY A 5 -31.17 -16.23 3.59
N ILE A 6 -30.74 -15.17 4.27
CA ILE A 6 -31.56 -13.96 4.49
C ILE A 6 -31.52 -12.99 3.30
N SER A 7 -30.65 -13.19 2.31
CA SER A 7 -30.59 -12.32 1.14
C SER A 7 -30.97 -13.06 -0.15
N THR A 8 -31.86 -12.47 -0.93
CA THR A 8 -32.06 -12.82 -2.34
C THR A 8 -30.82 -12.37 -3.13
N PRO A 9 -30.22 -13.22 -3.97
CA PRO A 9 -29.12 -12.79 -4.83
C PRO A 9 -29.61 -11.70 -5.81
N PRO A 10 -28.86 -10.60 -6.01
CA PRO A 10 -29.28 -9.48 -6.87
C PRO A 10 -29.39 -9.85 -8.37
N PHE A 11 -29.03 -11.08 -8.74
CA PHE A 11 -29.05 -11.59 -10.11
C PHE A 11 -30.23 -12.51 -10.42
N GLY A 12 -31.28 -12.53 -9.59
CA GLY A 12 -32.57 -13.15 -9.95
C GLY A 12 -32.53 -14.68 -10.13
N GLN A 13 -31.64 -15.38 -9.42
CA GLN A 13 -31.62 -16.84 -9.43
C GLN A 13 -32.75 -17.37 -8.51
N GLU A 14 -33.88 -17.78 -9.09
CA GLU A 14 -35.05 -18.31 -8.36
C GLU A 14 -34.85 -19.72 -7.78
N ASN A 15 -33.88 -20.48 -8.28
CA ASN A 15 -33.62 -21.86 -7.85
C ASN A 15 -32.25 -22.01 -7.20
N THR A 16 -32.13 -21.60 -5.94
CA THR A 16 -30.99 -21.93 -5.09
C THR A 16 -31.32 -23.16 -4.23
N THR A 17 -31.55 -24.31 -4.85
CA THR A 17 -31.64 -25.59 -4.14
C THR A 17 -30.26 -26.04 -3.68
N ASN A 18 -29.62 -25.28 -2.81
CA ASN A 18 -28.54 -25.81 -1.98
C ASN A 18 -29.20 -26.74 -0.97
N GLN A 19 -29.30 -28.03 -1.32
CA GLN A 19 -29.65 -29.09 -0.38
C GLN A 19 -28.51 -29.24 0.62
N TRP A 20 -28.50 -28.37 1.62
CA TRP A 20 -27.63 -28.51 2.77
C TRP A 20 -28.01 -29.80 3.50
N LYS A 21 -27.07 -30.77 3.51
CA LYS A 21 -27.30 -32.19 3.87
C LYS A 21 -26.47 -32.65 5.08
N GLY A 22 -25.74 -31.77 5.75
CA GLY A 22 -24.99 -32.08 6.97
C GLY A 22 -25.57 -31.36 8.19
N ASP A 23 -25.19 -31.77 9.40
CA ASP A 23 -25.51 -31.06 10.65
C ASP A 23 -24.41 -30.04 11.03
N ILE A 24 -23.37 -29.92 10.20
CA ILE A 24 -22.11 -29.22 10.50
C ILE A 24 -21.78 -28.23 9.37
N TYR A 25 -21.55 -26.96 9.74
CA TYR A 25 -21.08 -25.91 8.81
C TYR A 25 -19.78 -26.36 8.13
N ARG A 26 -19.81 -26.51 6.81
CA ARG A 26 -18.63 -26.81 5.98
C ARG A 26 -18.32 -25.57 5.18
N HIS A 27 -17.09 -25.07 5.24
CA HIS A 27 -16.66 -24.00 4.37
C HIS A 27 -16.78 -24.45 2.90
N ASP A 28 -17.22 -23.54 2.03
CA ASP A 28 -17.21 -23.79 0.59
C ASP A 28 -15.75 -23.93 0.13
N ASP A 29 -15.32 -25.16 -0.10
CA ASP A 29 -13.97 -25.45 -0.59
C ASP A 29 -13.83 -24.89 -2.01
N HIS A 30 -12.93 -23.91 -2.20
CA HIS A 30 -12.63 -23.42 -3.53
C HIS A 30 -11.90 -24.51 -4.34
N PRO A 31 -12.37 -24.85 -5.55
CA PRO A 31 -11.71 -25.85 -6.37
C PRO A 31 -10.27 -25.39 -6.70
N GLY A 32 -9.29 -26.14 -6.19
CA GLY A 32 -7.85 -25.81 -6.32
C GLY A 32 -7.25 -24.99 -5.17
N GLY A 33 -8.04 -24.65 -4.14
CA GLY A 33 -7.52 -24.04 -2.92
C GLY A 33 -6.70 -25.02 -2.09
N ILE A 34 -5.56 -24.56 -1.56
CA ILE A 34 -4.76 -25.29 -0.57
C ILE A 34 -5.01 -24.70 0.82
N PRO A 35 -4.98 -25.50 1.90
CA PRO A 35 -5.21 -24.98 3.25
C PRO A 35 -4.10 -23.98 3.62
N PHE A 36 -4.48 -22.92 4.34
CA PHE A 36 -3.57 -21.86 4.79
C PHE A 36 -2.44 -22.41 5.66
N PHE A 37 -2.80 -23.18 6.71
CA PHE A 37 -1.84 -23.90 7.51
C PHE A 37 -1.71 -25.33 6.98
N PRO A 38 -0.49 -25.85 6.76
CA PRO A 38 0.81 -25.20 7.03
C PRO A 38 1.37 -24.39 5.85
N ASN A 39 0.77 -24.46 4.65
CA ASN A 39 1.40 -24.03 3.40
C ASN A 39 1.79 -22.53 3.38
N TYR A 40 0.80 -21.64 3.34
CA TYR A 40 1.04 -20.19 3.30
C TYR A 40 1.64 -19.67 4.60
N ALA A 41 1.30 -20.28 5.74
CA ALA A 41 1.92 -19.94 7.02
C ALA A 41 3.45 -20.11 7.00
N LEU A 42 3.97 -21.17 6.38
CA LEU A 42 5.41 -21.39 6.22
C LEU A 42 6.05 -20.43 5.21
N GLU A 43 5.35 -20.10 4.12
CA GLU A 43 5.81 -19.11 3.13
C GLU A 43 5.90 -17.70 3.72
N ASP A 44 4.91 -17.30 4.51
CA ASP A 44 4.89 -16.03 5.24
C ASP A 44 6.04 -16.00 6.26
N LEU A 45 6.22 -17.08 7.03
CA LEU A 45 7.31 -17.19 8.01
C LEU A 45 8.69 -17.08 7.35
N ARG A 46 8.89 -17.74 6.20
CA ARG A 46 10.11 -17.60 5.39
C ARG A 46 10.34 -16.14 5.00
N SER A 47 9.30 -15.46 4.52
CA SER A 47 9.39 -14.06 4.09
C SER A 47 9.71 -13.12 5.26
N ILE A 48 9.12 -13.37 6.43
CA ILE A 48 9.41 -12.65 7.68
C ILE A 48 10.88 -12.84 8.08
N PHE A 49 11.41 -14.06 8.05
CA PHE A 49 12.81 -14.29 8.40
C PHE A 49 13.78 -13.64 7.42
N ILE A 50 13.48 -13.61 6.13
CA ILE A 50 14.29 -12.89 5.13
C ILE A 50 14.27 -11.38 5.41
N TYR A 51 13.08 -10.81 5.62
CA TYR A 51 12.94 -9.39 6.00
C TYR A 51 13.69 -9.07 7.30
N LEU A 52 13.55 -9.92 8.32
CA LEU A 52 14.20 -9.75 9.61
C LEU A 52 15.72 -9.82 9.48
N ALA A 53 16.26 -10.73 8.67
CA ALA A 53 17.69 -10.81 8.40
C ALA A 53 18.21 -9.50 7.77
N PHE A 54 17.49 -8.95 6.78
CA PHE A 54 17.83 -7.65 6.18
C PHE A 54 17.73 -6.50 7.20
N PHE A 55 16.65 -6.45 7.98
CA PHE A 55 16.44 -5.43 9.01
C PHE A 55 17.55 -5.46 10.07
N LEU A 56 17.89 -6.64 10.59
CA LEU A 56 18.98 -6.81 11.54
C LEU A 56 20.33 -6.45 10.93
N ALA A 57 20.55 -6.73 9.64
CA ALA A 57 21.76 -6.29 8.96
C ALA A 57 21.88 -4.75 8.96
N VAL A 58 20.80 -4.03 8.65
CA VAL A 58 20.81 -2.56 8.74
C VAL A 58 21.10 -2.10 10.17
N VAL A 59 20.38 -2.64 11.17
CA VAL A 59 20.51 -2.21 12.57
C VAL A 59 21.90 -2.47 13.15
N PHE A 60 22.51 -3.62 12.86
CA PHE A 60 23.81 -3.98 13.44
C PHE A 60 25.01 -3.44 12.66
N PHE A 61 24.91 -3.25 11.33
CA PHE A 61 26.05 -2.80 10.52
C PHE A 61 26.05 -1.31 10.22
N ASP A 62 24.88 -0.68 9.98
CA ASP A 62 24.79 0.76 9.73
C ASP A 62 23.41 1.33 10.15
N PRO A 63 23.19 1.52 11.46
CA PRO A 63 21.90 1.98 11.99
C PRO A 63 21.58 3.43 11.59
N TYR A 64 22.56 4.19 11.08
CA TYR A 64 22.43 5.62 10.83
C TYR A 64 22.28 5.96 9.34
N ILE A 65 22.30 4.97 8.44
CA ILE A 65 22.26 5.16 6.99
C ILE A 65 21.08 6.02 6.50
N PHE A 66 19.95 5.96 7.20
CA PHE A 66 18.73 6.67 6.83
C PHE A 66 18.54 8.02 7.53
N PHE A 67 19.38 8.34 8.52
CA PHE A 67 19.22 9.55 9.32
C PHE A 67 20.01 10.73 8.74
N PRO A 68 19.45 11.95 8.75
CA PRO A 68 20.21 13.14 8.40
C PRO A 68 21.27 13.42 9.47
N LYS A 69 22.46 13.87 9.06
CA LYS A 69 23.59 14.15 9.97
C LYS A 69 23.24 15.17 11.05
N ASP A 70 22.40 16.13 10.71
CA ASP A 70 21.97 17.20 11.62
C ASP A 70 21.04 16.70 12.73
N ALA A 71 20.46 15.50 12.62
CA ALA A 71 19.60 14.91 13.65
C ALA A 71 20.34 14.57 14.95
N PHE A 72 21.67 14.46 14.91
CA PHE A 72 22.49 14.18 16.08
C PHE A 72 22.93 15.44 16.84
N LEU A 73 22.64 16.63 16.30
CA LEU A 73 22.91 17.89 16.99
C LEU A 73 21.76 18.19 17.97
N PRO A 74 22.05 18.75 19.16
CA PRO A 74 21.01 19.17 20.08
C PRO A 74 20.17 20.29 19.44
N ALA A 75 18.85 20.24 19.65
CA ALA A 75 17.93 21.20 19.07
C ALA A 75 18.22 22.63 19.56
N ASN A 76 18.35 23.58 18.62
CA ASN A 76 18.49 24.99 18.91
C ASN A 76 17.32 25.77 18.27
N PRO A 77 16.39 26.35 19.05
CA PRO A 77 15.24 27.07 18.51
C PRO A 77 15.62 28.38 17.79
N LEU A 78 16.83 28.90 18.00
CA LEU A 78 17.31 30.14 17.41
C LEU A 78 18.15 29.93 16.13
N ALA A 79 18.45 28.68 15.77
CA ALA A 79 19.31 28.38 14.62
C ALA A 79 18.74 27.21 13.81
N THR A 80 18.42 27.46 12.55
CA THR A 80 18.03 26.43 11.59
C THR A 80 19.24 25.99 10.76
N PRO A 81 19.53 24.69 10.63
CA PRO A 81 20.57 24.20 9.73
C PRO A 81 20.34 24.64 8.27
N ALA A 82 21.42 24.93 7.55
CA ALA A 82 21.35 25.50 6.20
C ALA A 82 20.70 24.56 5.16
N HIS A 83 20.79 23.24 5.35
CA HIS A 83 20.27 22.23 4.42
C HIS A 83 19.32 21.25 5.12
N ILE A 84 18.34 21.77 5.87
CA ILE A 84 17.34 20.95 6.56
C ILE A 84 16.44 20.21 5.56
N LYS A 85 16.39 18.88 5.71
CA LYS A 85 15.54 17.99 4.92
C LYS A 85 14.81 17.03 5.85
N PRO A 86 13.60 16.61 5.49
CA PRO A 86 12.92 15.58 6.25
C PRO A 86 13.54 14.22 5.95
N GLU A 87 13.07 13.22 6.68
CA GLU A 87 13.40 11.81 6.44
C GLU A 87 13.08 11.37 5.01
N TRP A 88 13.80 10.35 4.52
CA TRP A 88 13.79 9.92 3.12
C TRP A 88 12.39 9.60 2.56
N TYR A 89 11.50 9.06 3.38
CA TYR A 89 10.12 8.71 3.00
C TYR A 89 9.20 9.94 2.85
N PHE A 90 9.62 11.12 3.30
CA PHE A 90 8.91 12.38 3.13
C PHE A 90 9.47 13.27 2.01
N LEU A 91 10.58 12.89 1.36
CA LEU A 91 11.24 13.73 0.36
C LEU A 91 10.34 14.07 -0.84
N ALA A 92 9.56 13.12 -1.36
CA ALA A 92 8.62 13.40 -2.46
C ALA A 92 7.56 14.44 -2.07
N ASN A 93 7.00 14.34 -0.87
CA ASN A 93 6.00 15.27 -0.36
C ASN A 93 6.61 16.66 -0.13
N TYR A 94 7.82 16.70 0.44
CA TYR A 94 8.60 17.93 0.61
C TYR A 94 8.91 18.61 -0.73
N GLN A 95 9.34 17.84 -1.73
CA GLN A 95 9.62 18.38 -3.05
C GLN A 95 8.35 18.92 -3.72
N THR A 96 7.21 18.26 -3.52
CA THR A 96 5.91 18.74 -4.01
C THR A 96 5.57 20.11 -3.41
N LEU A 97 5.85 20.34 -2.12
CA LEU A 97 5.67 21.66 -1.50
C LEU A 97 6.57 22.74 -2.12
N LYS A 98 7.82 22.41 -2.48
CA LYS A 98 8.77 23.34 -3.12
C LYS A 98 8.40 23.71 -4.56
N ILE A 99 7.75 22.80 -5.28
CA ILE A 99 7.39 22.99 -6.69
C ILE A 99 6.30 24.06 -6.85
N PHE A 100 5.33 24.09 -5.93
CA PHE A 100 4.23 25.05 -6.00
C PHE A 100 4.57 26.36 -5.27
N PRO A 101 4.29 27.52 -5.88
CA PRO A 101 4.59 28.81 -5.25
C PRO A 101 3.71 29.14 -4.04
N ASN A 102 2.58 28.44 -3.88
CA ASN A 102 1.67 28.58 -2.76
C ASN A 102 1.62 27.27 -1.97
N GLU A 103 1.92 27.35 -0.67
CA GLU A 103 1.96 26.22 0.26
C GLU A 103 0.62 25.47 0.34
N LEU A 104 -0.52 26.19 0.29
CA LEU A 104 -1.84 25.57 0.30
C LEU A 104 -2.09 24.73 -0.95
N ILE A 105 -1.58 25.17 -2.11
CA ILE A 105 -1.69 24.40 -3.35
C ILE A 105 -0.84 23.14 -3.24
N GLY A 106 0.42 23.25 -2.80
CA GLY A 106 1.30 22.10 -2.60
C GLY A 106 0.73 21.06 -1.62
N LEU A 107 0.12 21.51 -0.53
CA LEU A 107 -0.56 20.65 0.43
C LEU A 107 -1.81 20.00 -0.17
N SER A 108 -2.62 20.77 -0.91
CA SER A 108 -3.84 20.27 -1.54
C SER A 108 -3.56 19.18 -2.56
N VAL A 109 -2.48 19.28 -3.34
CA VAL A 109 -2.07 18.27 -4.33
C VAL A 109 -1.77 16.92 -3.68
N GLN A 110 -1.08 16.92 -2.54
CA GLN A 110 -0.82 15.70 -1.76
C GLN A 110 -2.11 15.10 -1.22
N GLY A 111 -3.00 15.94 -0.69
CA GLY A 111 -4.31 15.51 -0.20
C GLY A 111 -5.18 14.91 -1.30
N VAL A 112 -5.18 15.51 -2.49
CA VAL A 112 -5.88 14.99 -3.67
C VAL A 112 -5.28 13.67 -4.13
N ALA A 113 -3.96 13.53 -4.14
CA ALA A 113 -3.29 12.27 -4.52
C ALA A 113 -3.67 11.11 -3.59
N MET A 114 -3.67 11.34 -2.27
CA MET A 114 -4.08 10.32 -1.29
C MET A 114 -5.58 10.01 -1.37
N THR A 115 -6.41 11.04 -1.55
CA THR A 115 -7.85 10.88 -1.73
C THR A 115 -8.17 10.10 -3.00
N PHE A 116 -7.44 10.35 -4.09
CA PHE A 116 -7.56 9.60 -5.34
C PHE A 116 -7.25 8.11 -5.14
N LEU A 117 -6.15 7.77 -4.43
CA LEU A 117 -5.82 6.39 -4.10
C LEU A 117 -6.88 5.72 -3.21
N ALA A 118 -7.42 6.45 -2.23
CA ALA A 118 -8.51 5.95 -1.39
C ALA A 118 -9.82 5.74 -2.17
N MET A 119 -10.07 6.55 -3.19
CA MET A 119 -11.23 6.46 -4.08
C MET A 119 -11.08 5.44 -5.22
N LEU A 120 -9.90 4.83 -5.36
CA LEU A 120 -9.59 3.86 -6.41
C LEU A 120 -10.61 2.71 -6.54
N PRO A 121 -11.13 2.06 -5.46
CA PRO A 121 -12.15 1.02 -5.61
C PRO A 121 -13.48 1.50 -6.21
N PHE A 122 -13.80 2.79 -6.10
CA PHE A 122 -15.04 3.37 -6.66
C PHE A 122 -14.88 3.83 -8.11
N ILE A 123 -13.68 4.31 -8.44
CA ILE A 123 -13.28 4.75 -9.78
C ILE A 123 -13.05 3.51 -10.67
N ASP A 124 -12.40 2.50 -10.12
CA ASP A 124 -12.01 1.29 -10.85
C ASP A 124 -13.13 0.23 -10.89
N ARG A 125 -14.03 0.40 -11.85
CA ARG A 125 -15.17 -0.51 -12.10
C ARG A 125 -14.92 -1.53 -13.22
N GLY A 126 -13.67 -1.80 -13.56
CA GLY A 126 -13.32 -2.78 -14.58
C GLY A 126 -13.84 -4.19 -14.26
N ARG A 127 -14.31 -4.92 -15.28
CA ARG A 127 -14.74 -6.33 -15.15
C ARG A 127 -13.57 -7.25 -14.84
N GLU A 128 -12.40 -6.97 -15.42
CA GLU A 128 -11.15 -7.67 -15.12
C GLU A 128 -10.49 -7.03 -13.90
N ARG A 129 -10.08 -7.86 -12.94
CA ARG A 129 -9.44 -7.42 -11.69
C ARG A 129 -7.94 -7.69 -11.69
N HIS A 130 -7.46 -8.57 -12.55
CA HIS A 130 -6.05 -8.90 -12.62
C HIS A 130 -5.24 -7.74 -13.21
N PRO A 131 -4.29 -7.15 -12.47
CA PRO A 131 -3.60 -5.92 -12.88
C PRO A 131 -2.81 -6.09 -14.18
N LEU A 132 -2.13 -7.23 -14.38
CA LEU A 132 -1.32 -7.46 -15.60
C LEU A 132 -2.16 -7.53 -16.89
N LYS A 133 -3.47 -7.77 -16.80
CA LYS A 133 -4.36 -7.80 -17.97
C LYS A 133 -4.91 -6.41 -18.32
N ARG A 134 -4.49 -5.38 -17.60
CA ARG A 134 -4.99 -4.00 -17.72
C ARG A 134 -3.83 -3.06 -18.02
N PRO A 135 -3.39 -2.96 -19.29
CA PRO A 135 -2.19 -2.23 -19.65
C PRO A 135 -2.26 -0.75 -19.26
N LEU A 136 -3.42 -0.11 -19.42
CA LEU A 136 -3.59 1.30 -19.04
C LEU A 136 -3.42 1.51 -17.53
N PHE A 137 -4.01 0.65 -16.69
CA PHE A 137 -3.88 0.73 -15.24
C PHE A 137 -2.41 0.53 -14.81
N MET A 138 -1.73 -0.46 -15.40
CA MET A 138 -0.32 -0.73 -15.13
C MET A 138 0.58 0.44 -15.53
N VAL A 139 0.35 1.05 -16.69
CA VAL A 139 1.12 2.23 -17.14
C VAL A 139 0.93 3.39 -16.18
N CYS A 140 -0.31 3.68 -15.75
CA CYS A 140 -0.58 4.73 -14.77
C CYS A 140 0.06 4.42 -13.40
N ALA A 141 -0.03 3.18 -12.92
CA ALA A 141 0.55 2.76 -11.64
C ALA A 141 2.07 2.86 -11.65
N ILE A 142 2.73 2.34 -12.69
CA ILE A 142 4.19 2.43 -12.87
C ILE A 142 4.60 3.89 -13.02
N GLY A 143 3.88 4.67 -13.84
CA GLY A 143 4.13 6.11 -13.99
C GLY A 143 4.03 6.88 -12.68
N GLY A 144 3.03 6.56 -11.84
CA GLY A 144 2.87 7.14 -10.50
C GLY A 144 4.02 6.79 -9.55
N ILE A 145 4.47 5.52 -9.56
CA ILE A 145 5.63 5.07 -8.76
C ILE A 145 6.91 5.77 -9.23
N LEU A 146 7.15 5.83 -10.54
CA LEU A 146 8.31 6.51 -11.12
C LEU A 146 8.30 8.00 -10.83
N LEU A 147 7.13 8.65 -10.88
CA LEU A 147 6.97 10.05 -10.48
C LEU A 147 7.34 10.25 -9.01
N TRP A 148 6.85 9.38 -8.11
CA TRP A 148 7.16 9.45 -6.69
C TRP A 148 8.65 9.27 -6.41
N ILE A 149 9.30 8.30 -7.07
CA ILE A 149 10.76 8.10 -6.97
C ILE A 149 11.50 9.33 -7.51
N GLY A 150 11.10 9.86 -8.66
CA GLY A 150 11.70 11.04 -9.26
C GLY A 150 11.62 12.27 -8.34
N LEU A 151 10.46 12.48 -7.70
CA LEU A 151 10.28 13.54 -6.71
C LEU A 151 11.13 13.32 -5.45
N SER A 152 11.25 12.09 -4.96
CA SER A 152 12.12 11.76 -3.82
C SER A 152 13.60 12.04 -4.13
N VAL A 153 14.07 11.63 -5.32
CA VAL A 153 15.44 11.89 -5.77
C VAL A 153 15.68 13.39 -5.94
N TRP A 154 14.75 14.12 -6.57
CA TRP A 154 14.86 15.57 -6.71
C TRP A 154 14.86 16.26 -5.34
N GLY A 155 13.96 15.88 -4.43
CA GLY A 155 13.94 16.40 -3.06
C GLY A 155 15.25 16.13 -2.29
N HIS A 156 15.93 15.03 -2.61
CA HIS A 156 17.24 14.74 -2.01
C HIS A 156 18.35 15.68 -2.52
N TYR A 157 18.33 16.10 -3.77
CA TYR A 157 19.39 16.95 -4.36
C TYR A 157 19.08 18.44 -4.38
N SER A 158 17.81 18.84 -4.30
CA SER A 158 17.37 20.25 -4.23
C SER A 158 17.51 20.85 -2.83
#